data_AF-A0A0C2WE76-F1
#
_entry.id   AF-A0A0C2WE76-F1
#
_cell.length_a   1.000
_cell.length_b   1.000
_cell.length_c   1.000
_cell.angle_alpha   90.00
_cell.angle_beta   90.00
_cell.angle_gamma   90.00
#
_symmetry.space_group_name_H-M   'P 1'
#
loop_
_entity.id
_entity.type
_entity.pdbx_description
1 polymer ?
#
loop_
_entity_poly.entity_id
_entity_poly.type
_entity_poly.pdbx_seq_one_letter_code
_entity_poly.pdbx_strand_id
1 'polypeptide(L)'
;MEYIFTGLQSVLDYGSIIQIHHQSFVDFLLNPKECPPSFLIDPTRESRNLALCCLATMKRNLRFNICELESSHVRNEDVPNLALRAEKCIPPYLSYSARYWASHLAELASDDEVYVDVKYFMDHLYLFWLEVLSLIKQINIASSMLHSLIGWLRKSNQDDSLATDMQKFVAAFASIISQSTPHIYISGLPFAPRRLGVSKQYLGHYPRTLAVRSGGYRSWPSIQNICTGHRDAVFSAFFSPDGRRIVSGS
;
A
#
# COMPACT_ATOMS: atom_id res chain seq x y z
N MET A 1 15.64 15.35 -24.53
CA MET A 1 15.94 14.90 -23.15
C MET A 1 17.39 14.51 -22.98
N GLU A 2 17.96 13.70 -23.88
CA GLU A 2 19.36 13.26 -23.82
C GLU A 2 20.37 14.40 -23.56
N TYR A 3 20.28 15.50 -24.32
CA TYR A 3 21.14 16.69 -24.13
C TYR A 3 21.09 17.26 -22.70
N ILE A 4 19.92 17.27 -22.05
CA ILE A 4 19.77 17.78 -20.68
C ILE A 4 20.45 16.82 -19.70
N PHE A 5 20.27 15.52 -19.87
CA PHE A 5 20.89 14.53 -18.98
C PHE A 5 22.41 14.47 -19.16
N THR A 6 22.91 14.60 -20.40
CA THR A 6 24.36 14.73 -20.65
C THR A 6 24.94 15.96 -19.95
N GLY A 7 24.23 17.09 -19.97
CA GLY A 7 24.64 18.31 -19.27
C GLY A 7 24.60 18.23 -17.73
N LEU A 8 23.90 17.24 -17.17
CA LEU A 8 23.73 17.05 -15.72
C LEU A 8 24.48 15.81 -15.18
N GLN A 9 25.35 15.18 -15.96
CA GLN A 9 26.09 13.97 -15.56
C GLN A 9 26.91 14.11 -14.27
N SER A 10 27.28 15.35 -13.90
CA SER A 10 28.01 15.63 -12.66
C SER A 10 27.15 15.47 -11.39
N VAL A 11 25.83 15.50 -11.53
CA VAL A 11 24.86 15.44 -10.40
C VAL A 11 23.79 14.36 -10.57
N LEU A 12 23.70 13.76 -11.75
CA LEU A 12 22.66 12.81 -12.14
C LEU A 12 23.25 11.69 -13.00
N ASP A 13 22.81 10.46 -12.75
CA ASP A 13 23.02 9.33 -13.63
C ASP A 13 21.74 9.04 -14.43
N TYR A 14 21.92 8.72 -15.71
CA TYR A 14 20.84 8.38 -16.61
C TYR A 14 21.15 7.06 -17.32
N GLY A 15 20.47 6.01 -16.89
CA GLY A 15 20.44 4.69 -17.51
C GLY A 15 19.00 4.27 -17.81
N SER A 16 18.58 3.11 -17.31
CA SER A 16 17.17 2.70 -17.34
C SER A 16 16.29 3.49 -16.34
N ILE A 17 16.91 4.13 -15.35
CA ILE A 17 16.27 4.96 -14.32
C ILE A 17 17.13 6.21 -14.13
N ILE A 18 16.48 7.34 -13.85
CA ILE A 18 17.16 8.60 -13.52
C ILE A 18 17.44 8.61 -12.02
N GLN A 19 18.69 8.84 -11.62
CA GLN A 19 19.10 8.93 -10.21
C GLN A 19 19.87 10.22 -9.96
N ILE A 20 19.48 10.96 -8.92
CA ILE A 20 20.25 12.12 -8.46
C ILE A 20 21.28 11.61 -7.45
N HIS A 21 22.56 11.89 -7.69
CA HIS A 21 23.65 11.33 -6.89
C HIS A 21 24.03 12.21 -5.69
N HIS A 22 23.66 13.50 -5.74
CA HIS A 22 24.13 14.45 -4.76
C HIS A 22 22.97 15.23 -4.12
N GLN A 23 22.90 15.17 -2.79
CA GLN A 23 21.88 15.87 -2.00
C GLN A 23 21.90 17.38 -2.25
N SER A 24 23.08 17.99 -2.45
CA SER A 24 23.15 19.43 -2.72
C SER A 24 22.43 19.85 -4.01
N PHE A 25 22.28 18.95 -4.99
CA PHE A 25 21.52 19.27 -6.19
C PHE A 25 20.02 19.27 -5.90
N VAL A 26 19.54 18.34 -5.09
CA VAL A 26 18.17 18.37 -4.57
C VAL A 26 17.94 19.63 -3.75
N ASP A 27 18.85 19.95 -2.82
CA ASP A 27 18.75 21.13 -1.97
C ASP A 27 18.73 22.42 -2.80
N PHE A 28 19.57 22.50 -3.83
CA PHE A 28 19.55 23.60 -4.81
C PHE A 28 18.18 23.72 -5.47
N LEU A 29 17.64 22.63 -6.04
CA LEU A 29 16.34 22.65 -6.74
C LEU A 29 15.15 23.02 -5.85
N LEU A 30 15.29 22.86 -4.53
CA LEU A 30 14.27 23.19 -3.54
C LEU A 30 14.45 24.60 -2.93
N ASN A 31 15.57 25.28 -3.18
CA ASN A 31 15.90 26.55 -2.54
C ASN A 31 15.52 27.75 -3.42
N PRO A 32 14.49 28.53 -3.08
CA PRO A 32 14.06 29.68 -3.87
C PRO A 32 15.07 30.84 -3.89
N LYS A 33 16.07 30.84 -3.00
CA LYS A 33 17.12 31.86 -2.98
C LYS A 33 18.26 31.55 -3.95
N GLU A 34 18.47 30.27 -4.26
CA GLU A 34 19.60 29.80 -5.07
C GLU A 34 19.14 29.36 -6.47
N CYS A 35 17.96 28.74 -6.56
CA CYS A 35 17.43 28.21 -7.81
C CYS A 35 16.69 29.29 -8.63
N PRO A 36 16.96 29.40 -9.94
CA PRO A 36 16.13 30.22 -10.82
C PRO A 36 14.66 29.73 -10.81
N PRO A 37 13.66 30.64 -10.85
CA PRO A 37 12.25 30.26 -10.77
C PRO A 37 11.77 29.24 -11.83
N SER A 38 12.44 29.17 -12.98
CA SER A 38 12.11 28.22 -14.06
C SER A 38 12.45 26.76 -13.72
N PHE A 39 13.34 26.52 -12.76
CA PHE A 39 13.79 25.18 -12.34
C PHE A 39 13.45 24.86 -10.89
N LEU A 40 12.95 25.84 -10.13
CA LEU A 40 12.54 25.68 -8.75
C LEU A 40 11.40 24.67 -8.64
N ILE A 41 11.60 23.65 -7.81
CA ILE A 41 10.61 22.64 -7.50
C ILE A 41 9.87 23.06 -6.23
N ASP A 42 8.54 23.06 -6.30
CA ASP A 42 7.68 23.21 -5.13
C ASP A 42 7.33 21.80 -4.59
N PRO A 43 7.88 21.39 -3.43
CA PRO A 43 7.61 20.08 -2.85
C PRO A 43 6.11 19.81 -2.65
N THR A 44 5.35 20.82 -2.24
CA THR A 44 3.92 20.65 -1.95
C THR A 44 3.16 20.36 -3.24
N ARG A 45 3.45 21.11 -4.29
CA ARG A 45 2.86 20.91 -5.61
C ARG A 45 3.23 19.56 -6.20
N GLU A 46 4.51 19.17 -6.11
CA GLU A 46 4.95 17.91 -6.70
C GLU A 46 4.50 16.68 -5.89
N SER A 47 4.47 16.73 -4.56
CA SER A 47 3.87 15.65 -3.75
C SER A 47 2.38 15.48 -4.07
N ARG A 48 1.66 16.59 -4.32
CA ARG A 48 0.25 16.54 -4.76
C ARG A 48 0.13 15.86 -6.12
N ASN A 49 0.93 16.29 -7.09
CA ASN A 49 0.95 15.71 -8.43
C ASN A 49 1.28 14.21 -8.38
N LEU A 50 2.28 13.81 -7.60
CA LEU A 50 2.68 12.40 -7.44
C LEU A 50 1.56 11.56 -6.80
N ALA A 51 0.88 12.08 -5.77
CA ALA A 51 -0.26 11.39 -5.16
C ALA A 51 -1.38 11.14 -6.19
N LEU A 52 -1.79 12.19 -6.93
CA LEU A 52 -2.82 12.10 -7.97
C LEU A 52 -2.39 11.17 -9.11
N CYS A 53 -1.17 11.29 -9.60
CA CYS A 53 -0.63 10.39 -10.64
C CYS A 53 -0.62 8.94 -10.17
N CYS A 54 -0.27 8.67 -8.91
CA CYS A 54 -0.29 7.31 -8.39
C CYS A 54 -1.70 6.75 -8.27
N LEU A 55 -2.65 7.52 -7.73
CA LEU A 55 -4.05 7.12 -7.63
C LEU A 55 -4.67 6.89 -9.01
N ALA A 56 -4.43 7.80 -9.97
CA ALA A 56 -4.89 7.66 -11.35
C ALA A 56 -4.27 6.44 -12.06
N THR A 57 -2.98 6.17 -11.81
CA THR A 57 -2.29 5.00 -12.35
C THR A 57 -2.91 3.71 -11.81
N MET A 58 -3.14 3.65 -10.50
CA MET A 58 -3.80 2.51 -9.87
C MET A 58 -5.24 2.33 -10.41
N LYS A 59 -6.01 3.41 -10.53
CA LYS A 59 -7.37 3.40 -11.09
C LYS A 59 -7.44 2.85 -12.51
N ARG A 60 -6.43 3.10 -13.34
CA ARG A 60 -6.37 2.61 -14.73
C ARG A 60 -5.88 1.17 -14.85
N ASN A 61 -4.98 0.74 -13.99
CA ASN A 61 -4.22 -0.50 -14.21
C ASN A 61 -4.52 -1.63 -13.21
N LEU A 62 -4.98 -1.31 -11.99
CA LEU A 62 -5.40 -2.33 -11.04
C LEU A 62 -6.67 -3.01 -11.54
N ARG A 63 -6.68 -4.34 -11.48
CA ARG A 63 -7.81 -5.19 -11.85
C ARG A 63 -7.76 -6.48 -11.08
N PHE A 64 -8.92 -7.13 -10.96
CA PHE A 64 -9.04 -8.47 -10.39
C PHE A 64 -8.14 -9.45 -11.12
N ASN A 65 -7.44 -10.28 -10.35
CA ASN A 65 -6.56 -11.34 -10.81
C ASN A 65 -5.55 -10.87 -11.86
N ILE A 66 -4.79 -9.82 -11.54
CA ILE A 66 -3.93 -9.11 -12.51
C ILE A 66 -2.86 -10.01 -13.17
N CYS A 67 -2.43 -11.06 -12.46
CA CYS A 67 -1.50 -12.07 -12.95
C CYS A 67 -2.18 -13.33 -13.50
N GLU A 68 -3.51 -13.39 -13.58
CA GLU A 68 -4.31 -14.50 -14.15
C GLU A 68 -4.15 -15.85 -13.43
N LEU A 69 -4.00 -15.83 -12.11
CA LEU A 69 -3.88 -17.05 -11.30
C LEU A 69 -5.05 -17.98 -11.55
N GLU A 70 -4.73 -19.23 -11.89
CA GLU A 70 -5.67 -20.23 -12.38
C GLU A 70 -6.42 -20.92 -11.24
N SER A 71 -5.81 -20.95 -10.04
CA SER A 71 -6.35 -21.63 -8.87
C SER A 71 -6.03 -20.89 -7.59
N SER A 72 -6.93 -20.97 -6.62
CA SER A 72 -6.71 -20.51 -5.25
C SER A 72 -5.99 -21.54 -4.37
N HIS A 73 -5.87 -22.79 -4.84
CA HIS A 73 -5.27 -23.89 -4.06
C HIS A 73 -3.74 -23.93 -4.13
N VAL A 74 -3.14 -23.18 -5.06
CA VAL A 74 -1.70 -23.14 -5.28
C VAL A 74 -1.15 -21.89 -4.60
N ARG A 75 -0.05 -22.03 -3.87
CA ARG A 75 0.63 -20.88 -3.26
C ARG A 75 1.32 -20.07 -4.34
N ASN A 76 1.49 -18.78 -4.10
CA ASN A 76 2.21 -17.87 -5.00
C ASN A 76 3.61 -18.40 -5.38
N GLU A 77 4.31 -19.05 -4.43
CA GLU A 77 5.63 -19.64 -4.66
C GLU A 77 5.62 -20.85 -5.61
N ASP A 78 4.50 -21.56 -5.70
CA ASP A 78 4.34 -22.78 -6.49
C ASP A 78 3.70 -22.52 -7.86
N VAL A 79 3.25 -21.29 -8.13
CA VAL A 79 2.66 -20.92 -9.42
C VAL A 79 3.77 -20.82 -10.49
N PRO A 80 3.70 -21.61 -11.58
CA PRO A 80 4.70 -21.56 -12.63
C PRO A 80 4.83 -20.16 -13.26
N ASN A 81 6.07 -19.70 -13.41
CA ASN A 81 6.42 -18.44 -14.05
C ASN A 81 5.76 -17.19 -13.43
N LEU A 82 5.35 -17.24 -12.15
CA LEU A 82 4.64 -16.11 -11.53
C LEU A 82 5.48 -14.82 -11.51
N ALA A 83 6.79 -14.92 -11.30
CA ALA A 83 7.67 -13.75 -11.32
C ALA A 83 7.65 -13.04 -12.69
N LEU A 84 7.76 -13.79 -13.79
CA LEU A 84 7.69 -13.26 -15.16
C LEU A 84 6.31 -12.67 -15.47
N ARG A 85 5.23 -13.32 -15.00
CA ARG A 85 3.86 -12.80 -15.13
C ARG A 85 3.70 -11.49 -14.37
N ALA A 86 4.22 -11.39 -13.16
CA ALA A 86 4.20 -10.19 -12.35
C ALA A 86 4.97 -9.03 -13.01
N GLU A 87 6.17 -9.29 -13.54
CA GLU A 87 6.94 -8.28 -14.29
C GLU A 87 6.19 -7.74 -15.51
N LYS A 88 5.51 -8.63 -16.25
CA LYS A 88 4.71 -8.24 -17.43
C LYS A 88 3.43 -7.49 -17.07
N CYS A 89 2.73 -7.93 -16.03
CA CYS A 89 1.42 -7.40 -15.66
C CYS A 89 1.48 -6.20 -14.69
N ILE A 90 2.61 -6.03 -13.98
CA ILE A 90 2.83 -4.98 -12.97
C ILE A 90 4.07 -4.17 -13.38
N PRO A 91 3.92 -3.26 -14.37
CA PRO A 91 5.04 -2.48 -14.87
C PRO A 91 5.61 -1.54 -13.78
N PRO A 92 6.83 -1.01 -13.96
CA PRO A 92 7.52 -0.20 -12.94
C PRO A 92 6.70 0.96 -12.39
N TYR A 93 5.94 1.65 -13.24
CA TYR A 93 5.10 2.77 -12.83
C TYR A 93 3.94 2.32 -11.92
N LEU A 94 3.32 1.16 -12.17
CA LEU A 94 2.26 0.62 -11.32
C LEU A 94 2.82 0.11 -10.00
N SER A 95 3.96 -0.58 -10.05
CA SER A 95 4.70 -1.01 -8.86
C SER A 95 5.09 0.18 -7.98
N TYR A 96 5.55 1.29 -8.58
CA TYR A 96 5.82 2.53 -7.87
C TYR A 96 4.55 3.10 -7.23
N SER A 97 3.49 3.29 -8.02
CA SER A 97 2.23 3.84 -7.53
C SER A 97 1.66 3.04 -6.36
N ALA A 98 1.67 1.70 -6.46
CA ALA A 98 1.16 0.82 -5.41
C ALA A 98 1.97 0.89 -4.10
N ARG A 99 3.25 1.29 -4.15
CA ARG A 99 4.15 1.35 -2.98
C ARG A 99 4.25 2.74 -2.34
N TYR A 100 4.02 3.81 -3.09
CA TYR A 100 4.37 5.16 -2.64
C TYR A 100 3.20 6.17 -2.63
N TRP A 101 2.01 5.81 -3.12
CA TRP A 101 0.87 6.75 -3.15
C TRP A 101 0.56 7.34 -1.76
N ALA A 102 0.64 6.53 -0.70
CA ALA A 102 0.30 6.95 0.66
C ALA A 102 1.37 7.85 1.30
N SER A 103 2.65 7.72 0.93
CA SER A 103 3.69 8.62 1.43
C SER A 103 3.55 10.01 0.83
N HIS A 104 3.27 10.07 -0.49
CA HIS A 104 2.98 11.33 -1.18
C HIS A 104 1.74 12.01 -0.61
N LEU A 105 0.71 11.23 -0.27
CA LEU A 105 -0.51 11.72 0.37
C LEU A 105 -0.26 12.30 1.77
N ALA A 106 0.58 11.65 2.58
CA ALA A 106 0.82 12.04 3.98
C ALA A 106 1.42 13.45 4.13
N GLU A 107 2.15 13.91 3.12
CA GLU A 107 2.76 15.25 3.08
C GLU A 107 1.75 16.36 2.79
N LEU A 108 0.57 16.02 2.25
CA LEU A 108 -0.41 16.99 1.78
C LEU A 108 -1.23 17.61 2.92
N ALA A 109 -1.70 18.83 2.68
CA ALA A 109 -2.82 19.41 3.41
C ALA A 109 -4.14 18.76 2.96
N SER A 110 -5.25 19.21 3.54
CA SER A 110 -6.58 18.84 3.06
C SER A 110 -6.76 19.27 1.61
N ASP A 111 -7.23 18.36 0.77
CA ASP A 111 -7.42 18.58 -0.66
C ASP A 111 -8.60 17.74 -1.16
N ASP A 112 -9.67 18.41 -1.59
CA ASP A 112 -10.93 17.77 -1.97
C ASP A 112 -10.80 16.97 -3.27
N GLU A 113 -9.97 17.42 -4.23
CA GLU A 113 -9.74 16.70 -5.48
C GLU A 113 -9.00 15.38 -5.20
N VAL A 114 -7.96 15.44 -4.37
CA VAL A 114 -7.24 14.24 -3.92
C VAL A 114 -8.17 13.32 -3.14
N TYR A 115 -9.06 13.87 -2.31
CA TYR A 115 -10.02 13.07 -1.54
C TYR A 115 -10.96 12.25 -2.45
N VAL A 116 -11.41 12.80 -3.58
CA VAL A 116 -12.25 12.05 -4.53
C VAL A 116 -11.55 10.79 -5.02
N ASP A 117 -10.27 10.89 -5.37
CA ASP A 117 -9.49 9.74 -5.84
C ASP A 117 -9.12 8.77 -4.70
N VAL A 118 -8.83 9.28 -3.50
CA VAL A 118 -8.63 8.46 -2.30
C VAL A 118 -9.89 7.68 -1.95
N LYS A 119 -11.06 8.32 -2.00
CA LYS A 119 -12.35 7.67 -1.79
C LYS A 119 -12.59 6.59 -2.84
N TYR A 120 -12.30 6.89 -4.10
CA TYR A 120 -12.41 5.89 -5.17
C TYR A 120 -11.51 4.67 -4.91
N PHE A 121 -10.27 4.91 -4.48
CA PHE A 121 -9.34 3.84 -4.08
C PHE A 121 -9.93 2.96 -2.98
N MET A 122 -10.42 3.57 -1.88
CA MET A 122 -11.03 2.86 -0.77
C MET A 122 -12.28 2.09 -1.16
N ASP A 123 -13.08 2.64 -2.07
CA ASP A 123 -14.36 2.03 -2.44
C ASP A 123 -14.19 0.91 -3.48
N HIS A 124 -13.17 0.97 -4.34
CA HIS A 124 -13.11 0.12 -5.55
C HIS A 124 -11.78 -0.62 -5.74
N LEU A 125 -10.65 -0.06 -5.29
CA LEU A 125 -9.32 -0.54 -5.68
C LEU A 125 -8.59 -1.29 -4.57
N TYR A 126 -8.98 -1.12 -3.30
CA TYR A 126 -8.26 -1.64 -2.15
C TYR A 126 -7.92 -3.14 -2.27
N LEU A 127 -8.86 -4.01 -2.67
CA LEU A 127 -8.57 -5.45 -2.82
C LEU A 127 -7.58 -5.74 -3.95
N PHE A 128 -7.69 -5.04 -5.08
CA PHE A 128 -6.75 -5.19 -6.21
C PHE A 128 -5.36 -4.64 -5.89
N TRP A 129 -5.30 -3.61 -5.05
CA TRP A 129 -4.04 -3.10 -4.52
C TRP A 129 -3.35 -4.14 -3.64
N LEU A 130 -4.10 -4.85 -2.78
CA LEU A 130 -3.55 -5.98 -2.02
C LEU A 130 -3.05 -7.12 -2.92
N GLU A 131 -3.72 -7.39 -4.05
CA GLU A 131 -3.22 -8.37 -5.02
C GLU A 131 -1.83 -7.98 -5.53
N VAL A 132 -1.68 -6.73 -6.00
CA VAL A 132 -0.39 -6.23 -6.49
C VAL A 132 0.68 -6.30 -5.42
N LEU A 133 0.39 -5.85 -4.20
CA LEU A 133 1.36 -5.92 -3.10
C LEU A 133 1.77 -7.36 -2.75
N SER A 134 0.84 -8.31 -2.79
CA SER A 134 1.17 -9.73 -2.60
C SER A 134 2.09 -10.25 -3.70
N LEU A 135 1.72 -9.99 -4.96
CA LEU A 135 2.42 -10.50 -6.14
C LEU A 135 3.84 -9.93 -6.29
N ILE A 136 4.07 -8.68 -5.86
CA ILE A 136 5.41 -8.08 -5.82
C ILE A 136 6.16 -8.34 -4.50
N LYS A 137 5.61 -9.20 -3.61
CA LYS A 137 6.18 -9.57 -2.30
C LYS A 137 6.41 -8.38 -1.36
N GLN A 138 5.48 -7.42 -1.36
CA GLN A 138 5.53 -6.19 -0.56
C GLN A 138 4.25 -6.01 0.29
N ILE A 139 3.55 -7.08 0.67
CA ILE A 139 2.33 -6.93 1.49
C ILE A 139 2.61 -6.33 2.88
N ASN A 140 3.83 -6.45 3.37
CA ASN A 140 4.28 -5.93 4.66
C ASN A 140 4.20 -4.41 4.79
N ILE A 141 4.23 -3.65 3.68
CA ILE A 141 4.11 -2.18 3.74
C ILE A 141 2.65 -1.70 3.79
N ALA A 142 1.67 -2.58 3.54
CA ALA A 142 0.26 -2.19 3.44
C ALA A 142 -0.25 -1.54 4.73
N SER A 143 0.10 -2.10 5.90
CA SER A 143 -0.34 -1.56 7.20
C SER A 143 0.18 -0.14 7.47
N SER A 144 1.44 0.16 7.12
CA SER A 144 2.01 1.51 7.26
C SER A 144 1.41 2.50 6.26
N MET A 145 1.15 2.06 5.03
CA MET A 145 0.48 2.91 4.03
C MET A 145 -0.95 3.26 4.44
N LEU A 146 -1.70 2.30 4.98
CA LEU A 146 -3.04 2.56 5.52
C LEU A 146 -3.00 3.44 6.78
N HIS A 147 -1.93 3.35 7.58
CA HIS A 147 -1.73 4.26 8.70
C HIS A 147 -1.56 5.72 8.22
N SER A 148 -0.74 5.94 7.18
CA SER A 148 -0.58 7.24 6.53
C SER A 148 -1.89 7.76 5.96
N LEU A 149 -2.68 6.91 5.29
CA LEU A 149 -4.01 7.25 4.80
C LEU A 149 -4.94 7.71 5.94
N ILE A 150 -5.01 6.95 7.04
CA ILE A 150 -5.83 7.29 8.20
C ILE A 150 -5.41 8.63 8.80
N GLY A 151 -4.09 8.86 8.95
CA GLY A 151 -3.55 10.13 9.44
C GLY A 151 -3.97 11.30 8.55
N TRP A 152 -3.88 11.14 7.24
CA TRP A 152 -4.30 12.17 6.28
C TRP A 152 -5.81 12.43 6.32
N LEU A 153 -6.65 11.38 6.34
CA LEU A 153 -8.11 11.52 6.43
C LEU A 153 -8.53 12.30 7.69
N ARG A 154 -7.94 11.99 8.84
CA ARG A 154 -8.19 12.70 10.10
C ARG A 154 -7.75 14.17 10.03
N LYS A 155 -6.57 14.44 9.47
CA LYS A 155 -6.06 15.80 9.26
C LYS A 155 -6.99 16.60 8.35
N SER A 156 -7.59 15.95 7.36
CA SER A 156 -8.54 16.53 6.41
C SER A 156 -9.99 16.54 6.89
N ASN A 157 -10.26 16.15 8.14
CA ASN A 157 -11.60 16.03 8.72
C ASN A 157 -12.57 15.16 7.89
N GLN A 158 -12.04 14.10 7.27
CA GLN A 158 -12.79 13.11 6.50
C GLN A 158 -13.01 11.83 7.32
N ASP A 159 -14.02 11.04 6.95
CA ASP A 159 -14.28 9.74 7.60
C ASP A 159 -13.15 8.74 7.36
N ASP A 160 -12.54 8.26 8.45
CA ASP A 160 -11.47 7.26 8.44
C ASP A 160 -11.97 5.85 8.81
N SER A 161 -13.28 5.65 8.97
CA SER A 161 -13.86 4.40 9.45
C SER A 161 -13.52 3.21 8.54
N LEU A 162 -13.66 3.37 7.22
CA LEU A 162 -13.34 2.34 6.23
C LEU A 162 -11.84 2.08 6.16
N ALA A 163 -11.01 3.12 6.16
CA ALA A 163 -9.54 2.98 6.16
C ALA A 163 -9.02 2.26 7.41
N THR A 164 -9.60 2.55 8.58
CA THR A 164 -9.31 1.86 9.83
C THR A 164 -9.70 0.38 9.75
N ASP A 165 -10.83 0.07 9.13
CA ASP A 165 -11.28 -1.30 8.92
C ASP A 165 -10.38 -2.07 7.94
N MET A 166 -9.94 -1.40 6.86
CA MET A 166 -8.94 -1.92 5.91
C MET A 166 -7.63 -2.25 6.61
N GLN A 167 -7.12 -1.37 7.48
CA GLN A 167 -5.88 -1.62 8.20
C GLN A 167 -5.99 -2.87 9.08
N LYS A 168 -7.13 -3.08 9.75
CA LYS A 168 -7.40 -4.28 10.56
C LYS A 168 -7.53 -5.54 9.69
N PHE A 169 -8.12 -5.43 8.50
CA PHE A 169 -8.17 -6.51 7.52
C PHE A 169 -6.77 -6.96 7.10
N VAL A 170 -5.88 -6.01 6.78
CA VAL A 170 -4.47 -6.33 6.48
C VAL A 170 -3.81 -6.98 7.68
N ALA A 171 -3.96 -6.44 8.89
CA ALA A 171 -3.37 -7.02 10.09
C ALA A 171 -3.79 -8.49 10.31
N ALA A 172 -5.07 -8.82 10.04
CA ALA A 172 -5.58 -10.17 10.22
C ALA A 172 -5.14 -11.16 9.12
N PHE A 173 -5.01 -10.70 7.87
CA PHE A 173 -4.92 -11.58 6.71
C PHE A 173 -3.63 -11.43 5.88
N ALA A 174 -2.76 -10.45 6.15
CA ALA A 174 -1.55 -10.20 5.36
C ALA A 174 -0.66 -11.45 5.21
N SER A 175 -0.49 -12.25 6.26
CA SER A 175 0.32 -13.47 6.22
C SER A 175 -0.21 -14.48 5.19
N ILE A 176 -1.53 -14.68 5.15
CA ILE A 176 -2.18 -15.59 4.20
C ILE A 176 -2.12 -14.99 2.79
N ILE A 177 -2.42 -13.70 2.66
CA ILE A 177 -2.38 -12.98 1.38
C ILE A 177 -0.98 -13.03 0.77
N SER A 178 0.08 -12.95 1.59
CA SER A 178 1.48 -13.07 1.15
C SER A 178 1.77 -14.44 0.51
N GLN A 179 1.12 -15.49 1.00
CA GLN A 179 1.33 -16.87 0.55
C GLN A 179 0.46 -17.23 -0.64
N SER A 180 -0.77 -16.70 -0.70
CA SER A 180 -1.71 -16.99 -1.78
C SER A 180 -2.63 -15.78 -2.02
N THR A 181 -2.39 -15.08 -3.13
CA THR A 181 -3.15 -13.87 -3.50
C THR A 181 -4.68 -14.09 -3.58
N PRO A 182 -5.19 -15.21 -4.15
CA PRO A 182 -6.63 -15.45 -4.24
C PRO A 182 -7.33 -15.54 -2.88
N HIS A 183 -6.59 -15.81 -1.79
CA HIS A 183 -7.16 -15.87 -0.44
C HIS A 183 -7.66 -14.51 0.07
N ILE A 184 -7.37 -13.39 -0.60
CA ILE A 184 -8.09 -12.13 -0.39
C ILE A 184 -9.61 -12.36 -0.50
N TYR A 185 -10.04 -13.10 -1.53
CA TYR A 185 -11.44 -13.25 -1.92
C TYR A 185 -12.14 -14.47 -1.32
N ILE A 186 -11.40 -15.56 -1.10
CA ILE A 186 -11.95 -16.83 -0.61
C ILE A 186 -11.71 -17.09 0.89
N SER A 187 -10.86 -16.30 1.55
CA SER A 187 -10.59 -16.41 2.98
C SER A 187 -10.71 -15.06 3.70
N GLY A 188 -9.94 -14.06 3.33
CA GLY A 188 -9.95 -12.76 4.00
C GLY A 188 -11.34 -12.12 3.99
N LEU A 189 -11.90 -11.88 2.81
CA LEU A 189 -13.20 -11.22 2.66
C LEU A 189 -14.38 -11.99 3.29
N PRO A 190 -14.56 -13.30 3.07
CA PRO A 190 -15.70 -14.03 3.66
C PRO A 190 -15.60 -14.25 5.18
N PHE A 191 -14.40 -14.21 5.77
CA PHE A 191 -14.19 -14.36 7.22
C PHE A 191 -14.00 -13.02 7.95
N ALA A 192 -13.92 -11.89 7.23
CA ALA A 192 -13.94 -10.57 7.83
C ALA A 192 -15.29 -10.29 8.53
N PRO A 193 -15.32 -9.46 9.59
CA PRO A 193 -16.57 -9.16 10.29
C PRO A 193 -17.64 -8.56 9.36
N ARG A 194 -18.78 -9.25 9.20
CA ARG A 194 -19.80 -8.94 8.18
C ARG A 194 -20.40 -7.53 8.26
N ARG A 195 -20.40 -6.92 9.44
CA ARG A 195 -21.04 -5.62 9.69
C ARG A 195 -20.08 -4.43 9.58
N LEU A 196 -18.80 -4.67 9.33
CA LEU A 196 -17.79 -3.63 9.21
C LEU A 196 -17.57 -3.20 7.75
N GLY A 197 -16.77 -2.14 7.58
CA GLY A 197 -16.62 -1.38 6.34
C GLY A 197 -16.19 -2.23 5.14
N VAL A 198 -15.10 -3.00 5.26
CA VAL A 198 -14.56 -3.81 4.16
C VAL A 198 -15.59 -4.83 3.67
N SER A 199 -16.23 -5.57 4.59
CA SER A 199 -17.26 -6.55 4.22
C SER A 199 -18.48 -5.89 3.58
N LYS A 200 -18.95 -4.77 4.13
CA LYS A 200 -20.08 -4.02 3.55
C LYS A 200 -19.75 -3.49 2.16
N GLN A 201 -18.53 -3.01 1.96
CA GLN A 201 -18.07 -2.43 0.71
C GLN A 201 -17.88 -3.49 -0.38
N TYR A 202 -17.22 -4.61 -0.04
CA TYR A 202 -16.71 -5.53 -1.06
C TYR A 202 -17.51 -6.82 -1.24
N LEU A 203 -18.16 -7.35 -0.20
CA LEU A 203 -18.75 -8.69 -0.25
C LEU A 203 -19.85 -8.83 -1.32
N GLY A 204 -20.61 -7.75 -1.58
CA GLY A 204 -21.65 -7.71 -2.60
C GLY A 204 -21.13 -7.94 -4.03
N HIS A 205 -19.87 -7.62 -4.30
CA HIS A 205 -19.24 -7.84 -5.61
C HIS A 205 -18.83 -9.30 -5.85
N TYR A 206 -18.80 -10.13 -4.79
CA TYR A 206 -18.34 -11.52 -4.85
C TYR A 206 -19.42 -12.48 -4.32
N PRO A 207 -20.59 -12.59 -4.97
CA PRO A 207 -21.74 -13.34 -4.46
C PRO A 207 -21.51 -14.85 -4.36
N ARG A 208 -20.47 -15.38 -5.03
CA ARG A 208 -20.10 -16.81 -5.03
C ARG A 208 -18.97 -17.15 -4.04
N THR A 209 -18.72 -16.29 -3.06
CA THR A 209 -17.75 -16.57 -1.98
C THR A 209 -18.38 -17.34 -0.80
N LEU A 210 -17.53 -17.79 0.12
CA LEU A 210 -17.96 -18.48 1.33
C LEU A 210 -18.81 -17.58 2.24
N ALA A 211 -19.73 -18.19 2.99
CA ALA A 211 -20.60 -17.48 3.92
C ALA A 211 -20.57 -18.14 5.30
N VAL A 212 -20.00 -17.45 6.28
CA VAL A 212 -20.08 -17.88 7.68
C VAL A 212 -21.53 -17.75 8.17
N ARG A 213 -22.21 -18.89 8.42
CA ARG A 213 -23.61 -18.93 8.88
C ARG A 213 -23.75 -18.78 10.41
N SER A 214 -22.76 -19.24 11.16
CA SER A 214 -22.72 -19.17 12.63
C SER A 214 -21.28 -19.00 13.10
N GLY A 215 -21.08 -18.36 14.26
CA GLY A 215 -19.76 -18.23 14.90
C GLY A 215 -18.79 -17.22 14.27
N GLY A 216 -19.19 -16.45 13.25
CA GLY A 216 -18.35 -15.43 12.65
C GLY A 216 -18.06 -14.22 13.56
N TYR A 217 -16.99 -13.50 13.26
CA TYR A 217 -16.62 -12.30 14.00
C TYR A 217 -17.66 -11.18 13.87
N ARG A 218 -18.08 -10.61 15.01
CA ARG A 218 -18.93 -9.40 15.05
C ARG A 218 -18.10 -8.11 14.97
N SER A 219 -16.87 -8.18 15.46
CA SER A 219 -15.83 -7.16 15.42
C SER A 219 -14.49 -7.84 15.19
N TRP A 220 -13.46 -7.10 14.74
CA TRP A 220 -12.11 -7.66 14.70
C TRP A 220 -11.69 -8.16 16.09
N PRO A 221 -10.98 -9.31 16.17
CA PRO A 221 -10.44 -9.79 17.43
C PRO A 221 -9.45 -8.78 18.02
N SER A 222 -9.41 -8.67 19.35
CA SER A 222 -8.46 -7.79 20.06
C SER A 222 -7.01 -8.24 19.86
N ILE A 223 -6.79 -9.52 19.57
CA ILE A 223 -5.48 -10.08 19.24
C ILE A 223 -5.25 -9.86 17.75
N GLN A 224 -4.30 -8.97 17.42
CA GLN A 224 -3.95 -8.65 16.03
C GLN A 224 -2.72 -9.39 15.52
N ASN A 225 -1.79 -9.74 16.40
CA ASN A 225 -0.61 -10.51 16.07
C ASN A 225 -0.23 -11.41 17.25
N ILE A 226 0.29 -12.60 16.93
CA ILE A 226 0.85 -13.52 17.90
C ILE A 226 2.32 -13.67 17.56
N CYS A 227 3.19 -13.10 18.40
CA CYS A 227 4.63 -13.26 18.27
C CYS A 227 5.02 -14.61 18.86
N THR A 228 5.55 -15.50 18.01
CA THR A 228 6.05 -16.83 18.42
C THR A 228 7.56 -16.88 18.28
N GLY A 229 8.25 -17.65 19.11
CA GLY A 229 9.71 -17.81 19.02
C GLY A 229 10.40 -18.14 20.34
N HIS A 230 9.83 -17.71 21.47
CA HIS A 230 10.31 -18.11 22.79
C HIS A 230 9.99 -19.58 23.06
N ARG A 231 10.92 -20.28 23.73
CA ARG A 231 10.80 -21.70 24.08
C ARG A 231 10.32 -21.94 25.51
N ASP A 232 10.25 -20.89 26.32
CA ASP A 232 9.77 -20.90 27.71
C ASP A 232 8.77 -19.74 27.92
N ALA A 233 8.33 -19.54 29.17
CA ALA A 233 7.40 -18.48 29.54
C ALA A 233 7.99 -17.08 29.33
N VAL A 234 7.26 -16.22 28.61
CA VAL A 234 7.64 -14.81 28.42
C VAL A 234 7.36 -14.02 29.69
N PHE A 235 8.42 -13.56 30.37
CA PHE A 235 8.32 -12.78 31.61
C PHE A 235 8.22 -11.27 31.39
N SER A 236 8.64 -10.76 30.22
CA SER A 236 8.60 -9.32 29.92
C SER A 236 8.43 -9.00 28.44
N ALA A 237 7.81 -7.85 28.16
CA ALA A 237 7.74 -7.26 26.83
C ALA A 237 7.78 -5.73 26.91
N PHE A 238 8.48 -5.08 25.99
CA PHE A 238 8.59 -3.63 25.91
C PHE A 238 8.50 -3.15 24.45
N PHE A 239 7.90 -1.97 24.27
CA PHE A 239 7.92 -1.26 22.99
C PHE A 239 9.16 -0.36 22.90
N SER A 240 9.69 -0.20 21.69
CA SER A 240 10.67 0.86 21.42
C SER A 240 10.04 2.25 21.62
N PRO A 241 10.85 3.30 21.89
CA PRO A 241 10.32 4.66 22.09
C PRO A 241 9.53 5.21 20.89
N ASP A 242 9.88 4.77 19.68
CA ASP A 242 9.17 5.11 18.44
C ASP A 242 7.95 4.22 18.15
N GLY A 243 7.66 3.24 19.02
CA GLY A 243 6.56 2.28 18.88
C GLY A 243 6.70 1.29 17.72
N ARG A 244 7.85 1.27 17.01
CA ARG A 244 8.04 0.47 15.79
C ARG A 244 8.53 -0.94 16.04
N ARG A 245 9.05 -1.23 17.25
CA ARG A 245 9.63 -2.53 17.60
C ARG A 245 9.11 -2.99 18.96
N ILE A 246 9.11 -4.31 19.13
CA ILE A 246 8.82 -4.97 20.40
C ILE A 246 10.02 -5.82 20.76
N VAL A 247 10.46 -5.74 22.01
CA VAL A 247 11.41 -6.67 22.61
C VAL A 247 10.67 -7.52 23.63
N SER A 248 11.04 -8.80 23.74
CA SER A 248 10.45 -9.72 24.72
C SER A 248 11.54 -10.60 25.34
N GLY A 249 11.39 -10.89 26.63
CA GLY A 249 12.29 -11.74 27.41
C GLY A 249 11.55 -12.95 27.95
N SER A 250 12.12 -14.13 27.76
CA SER A 250 11.66 -15.43 28.24
C SER A 250 12.73 -16.10 29.07
#